data_AF-A0A3M1A8G7-F1
#
_entry.id   AF-A0A3M1A8G7-F1
#
_cell.length_a   1.000
_cell.length_b   1.000
_cell.length_c   1.000
_cell.angle_alpha   90.00
_cell.angle_beta   90.00
_cell.angle_gamma   90.00
#
_symmetry.space_group_name_H-M   'P 1'
#
loop_
_entity.id
_entity.type
_entity.pdbx_description
1 polymer ?
#
loop_
_entity_poly.entity_id
_entity_poly.type
_entity_poly.pdbx_seq_one_letter_code
_entity_poly.pdbx_strand_id
1 'polypeptide(L)'
;MPAEFDIKDNGYEGLSSIEYAGRGVRYDLGRNTGLVHSYVDSNNVINGVTYFYAVTSYDHGDENAKIPPSESQRIIQRDAITRRFKFDVNTAMVVPGPPASNARDAQVLGADGNTARRVNGNATGKVQIEIMDPLKVVDGRKYQVAFDTLSTGEISYYVTDNIEQQVEFVARDTIIISTPAKNIIPGSVQVQAENGTVIDPANYDLDFASGRIRGVHPGDLPEGEKFTLTYKSAPVYFSRSLHNEDNNPVFDGLRIRVQDDPVALDPTRSGFKISTHNTNLRYVVRMAKVGRAKPLPTDFEITFSNYDTTATGELVSPADTSIITKVVTPFKIFDTTTGKQVDFFINESNPALRNKRWDYPETIVIINPNSTRPTDTVYEVQFSVPADTTYNATGDSIIAITPRPPVYPGEGDVFVVFSFKPFEAGDQYEFETKAVTFATQDAKNALSNVYAVPNPYVAFSAAEIASPIPGQRDDRRIEFRNLPEKCTIRIFTITGELVATLEKDDPSSSAIWNLLTSEGQKTAYGVYIYHVEAPGIGSTTGRLAIIK
;
A
#
# COMPACT_ATOMS: atom_id res chain seq x y z
N MET A 1 -4.28 21.14 -8.46
CA MET A 1 -3.61 20.70 -9.70
C MET A 1 -4.38 21.23 -10.90
N PRO A 2 -3.74 21.44 -12.05
CA PRO A 2 -4.48 21.55 -13.31
C PRO A 2 -5.26 20.25 -13.57
N ALA A 3 -6.24 20.31 -14.45
CA ALA A 3 -7.06 19.16 -14.81
C ALA A 3 -6.19 18.07 -15.48
N GLU A 4 -6.55 16.79 -15.33
CA GLU A 4 -5.81 15.66 -15.93
C GLU A 4 -6.80 14.69 -16.58
N PHE A 5 -6.50 14.27 -17.81
CA PHE A 5 -7.31 13.28 -18.52
C PHE A 5 -6.97 11.85 -18.10
N ASP A 6 -8.00 11.01 -18.13
CA ASP A 6 -7.95 9.58 -17.85
C ASP A 6 -7.15 8.77 -18.87
N ILE A 7 -7.23 9.13 -20.15
CA ILE A 7 -6.54 8.44 -21.22
C ILE A 7 -5.28 9.21 -21.62
N LYS A 8 -4.13 8.58 -21.39
CA LYS A 8 -2.82 9.09 -21.81
C LYS A 8 -2.76 9.24 -23.34
N ASP A 9 -2.16 10.34 -23.80
CA ASP A 9 -1.88 10.63 -25.22
C ASP A 9 -3.12 10.75 -26.12
N ASN A 10 -4.30 11.06 -25.55
CA ASN A 10 -5.54 11.30 -26.31
C ASN A 10 -5.59 12.66 -27.06
N GLY A 11 -4.55 13.49 -26.95
CA GLY A 11 -4.41 14.77 -27.65
C GLY A 11 -5.12 15.98 -27.03
N TYR A 12 -5.82 15.82 -25.89
CA TYR A 12 -6.45 16.92 -25.18
C TYR A 12 -5.55 17.46 -24.06
N GLU A 13 -5.06 18.69 -24.22
CA GLU A 13 -4.26 19.40 -23.22
C GLU A 13 -4.32 20.92 -23.41
N GLY A 14 -3.96 21.66 -22.37
CA GLY A 14 -3.89 23.12 -22.38
C GLY A 14 -5.24 23.80 -22.48
N LEU A 15 -5.28 24.98 -23.09
CA LEU A 15 -6.51 25.77 -23.19
C LEU A 15 -7.46 25.20 -24.25
N SER A 16 -8.71 24.97 -23.86
CA SER A 16 -9.81 24.62 -24.77
C SER A 16 -9.86 25.54 -25.99
N SER A 17 -10.17 24.96 -27.16
CA SER A 17 -10.40 25.70 -28.41
C SER A 17 -11.69 26.53 -28.35
N ILE A 18 -12.63 26.16 -27.48
CA ILE A 18 -13.91 26.83 -27.25
C ILE A 18 -13.80 27.74 -26.03
N GLU A 19 -14.16 29.01 -26.21
CA GLU A 19 -14.26 29.98 -25.12
C GLU A 19 -15.58 29.83 -24.36
N TYR A 20 -15.58 30.08 -23.05
CA TYR A 20 -16.86 30.29 -22.36
C TYR A 20 -17.52 31.57 -22.87
N ALA A 21 -18.71 31.41 -23.44
CA ALA A 21 -19.49 32.52 -23.97
C ALA A 21 -19.60 33.67 -22.95
N GLY A 22 -19.08 34.85 -23.32
CA GLY A 22 -19.20 36.08 -22.54
C GLY A 22 -18.22 36.24 -21.38
N ARG A 23 -17.21 35.36 -21.22
CA ARG A 23 -16.23 35.45 -20.12
C ARG A 23 -14.82 35.84 -20.54
N GLY A 24 -14.44 35.78 -21.82
CA GLY A 24 -13.09 36.15 -22.25
C GLY A 24 -12.00 35.15 -21.85
N VAL A 25 -12.38 34.00 -21.31
CA VAL A 25 -11.47 33.02 -20.69
C VAL A 25 -11.75 31.63 -21.26
N ARG A 26 -10.67 30.93 -21.61
CA ARG A 26 -10.70 29.52 -22.05
C ARG A 26 -10.52 28.61 -20.85
N TYR A 27 -11.24 27.49 -20.84
CA TYR A 27 -11.06 26.47 -19.83
C TYR A 27 -9.69 25.80 -20.02
N ASP A 28 -8.92 25.63 -18.94
CA ASP A 28 -7.67 24.89 -18.97
C ASP A 28 -7.96 23.40 -18.77
N LEU A 29 -7.87 22.65 -19.87
CA LEU A 29 -8.03 21.20 -19.91
C LEU A 29 -6.84 20.48 -19.25
N GLY A 30 -5.80 21.22 -18.88
CA GLY A 30 -4.67 20.75 -18.10
C GLY A 30 -3.73 19.86 -18.90
N ARG A 31 -3.22 18.77 -18.29
CA ARG A 31 -2.13 17.96 -18.88
C ARG A 31 -2.58 16.54 -19.19
N ASN A 32 -2.05 15.99 -20.27
CA ASN A 32 -2.34 14.64 -20.71
C ASN A 32 -1.41 13.60 -20.06
N THR A 33 -1.42 13.53 -18.73
CA THR A 33 -0.49 12.71 -17.95
C THR A 33 -1.08 11.39 -17.47
N GLY A 34 -2.37 11.14 -17.72
CA GLY A 34 -3.14 10.07 -17.09
C GLY A 34 -3.70 10.51 -15.74
N LEU A 35 -4.66 9.74 -15.19
CA LEU A 35 -5.24 10.02 -13.87
C LEU A 35 -4.25 9.76 -12.75
N VAL A 36 -4.09 10.74 -11.87
CA VAL A 36 -3.49 10.56 -10.55
C VAL A 36 -4.62 10.47 -9.51
N HIS A 37 -4.79 9.32 -8.84
CA HIS A 37 -5.86 9.11 -7.85
C HIS A 37 -5.50 9.55 -6.42
N SER A 38 -4.41 10.31 -6.25
CA SER A 38 -4.02 10.92 -4.98
C SER A 38 -3.36 12.28 -5.17
N TYR A 39 -3.62 13.21 -4.26
CA TYR A 39 -3.00 14.53 -4.26
C TYR A 39 -2.59 14.90 -2.85
N VAL A 40 -1.33 15.31 -2.69
CA VAL A 40 -0.81 15.89 -1.45
C VAL A 40 -0.63 17.38 -1.67
N ASP A 41 -1.43 18.18 -0.98
CA ASP A 41 -1.29 19.64 -1.04
C ASP A 41 -0.06 20.08 -0.24
N SER A 42 1.02 20.37 -0.95
CA SER A 42 2.30 20.82 -0.38
C SER A 42 2.52 22.33 -0.55
N ASN A 43 1.51 23.07 -1.00
CA ASN A 43 1.61 24.49 -1.33
C ASN A 43 1.57 25.40 -0.08
N ASN A 44 2.59 25.31 0.78
CA ASN A 44 2.71 26.13 2.00
C ASN A 44 1.43 26.15 2.85
N VAL A 45 0.80 24.98 2.98
CA VAL A 45 -0.40 24.80 3.80
C VAL A 45 -0.11 25.24 5.24
N ILE A 46 -0.90 26.18 5.74
CA ILE A 46 -0.67 26.86 7.02
C ILE A 46 -1.51 26.17 8.09
N ASN A 47 -0.84 25.64 9.12
CA ASN A 47 -1.53 25.02 10.25
C ASN A 47 -2.56 25.98 10.88
N GLY A 48 -3.76 25.47 11.17
CA GLY A 48 -4.90 26.21 11.73
C GLY A 48 -5.76 26.96 10.71
N VAL A 49 -5.33 27.07 9.45
CA VAL A 49 -6.16 27.65 8.38
C VAL A 49 -7.10 26.58 7.83
N THR A 50 -8.38 26.91 7.66
CA THR A 50 -9.35 26.01 7.05
C THR A 50 -9.17 25.98 5.53
N TYR A 51 -8.90 24.79 4.99
CA TYR A 51 -8.83 24.53 3.55
C TYR A 51 -10.05 23.73 3.10
N PHE A 52 -10.50 24.01 1.88
CA PHE A 52 -11.59 23.30 1.22
C PHE A 52 -11.05 22.66 -0.05
N TYR A 53 -11.32 21.38 -0.22
CA TYR A 53 -10.91 20.59 -1.37
C TYR A 53 -12.15 20.09 -2.10
N ALA A 54 -12.08 20.04 -3.43
CA ALA A 54 -13.10 19.47 -4.29
C ALA A 54 -12.44 18.67 -5.40
N VAL A 55 -12.88 17.43 -5.59
CA VAL A 55 -12.48 16.58 -6.72
C VAL A 55 -13.64 16.57 -7.71
N THR A 56 -13.43 16.98 -8.94
CA THR A 56 -14.51 17.00 -9.94
C THR A 56 -14.07 16.32 -11.20
N SER A 57 -14.95 15.51 -11.78
CA SER A 57 -14.84 15.07 -13.16
C SER A 57 -15.23 16.22 -14.08
N TYR A 58 -14.52 16.32 -15.21
CA TYR A 58 -14.80 17.29 -16.25
C TYR A 58 -14.77 16.61 -17.62
N ASP A 59 -15.47 17.18 -18.59
CA ASP A 59 -15.39 16.80 -19.99
C ASP A 59 -14.57 17.84 -20.79
N HIS A 60 -14.09 17.45 -21.97
CA HIS A 60 -13.35 18.35 -22.86
C HIS A 60 -14.25 19.21 -23.75
N GLY A 61 -15.58 19.13 -23.61
CA GLY A 61 -16.54 19.73 -24.53
C GLY A 61 -16.55 19.08 -25.93
N ASP A 62 -17.18 19.72 -26.90
CA ASP A 62 -17.19 19.30 -28.30
C ASP A 62 -17.12 20.51 -29.23
N GLU A 63 -16.02 20.63 -29.98
CA GLU A 63 -15.77 21.73 -30.90
C GLU A 63 -16.70 21.73 -32.12
N ASN A 64 -17.12 20.55 -32.57
CA ASN A 64 -18.05 20.41 -33.70
C ASN A 64 -19.46 20.82 -33.29
N ALA A 65 -19.89 20.42 -32.09
CA ALA A 65 -21.18 20.80 -31.53
C ALA A 65 -21.19 22.18 -30.86
N LYS A 66 -20.03 22.85 -30.75
CA LYS A 66 -19.84 24.13 -30.04
C LYS A 66 -20.27 24.07 -28.57
N ILE A 67 -20.06 22.92 -27.94
CA ILE A 67 -20.34 22.67 -26.52
C ILE A 67 -19.05 22.94 -25.73
N PRO A 68 -19.01 23.94 -24.84
CA PRO A 68 -17.82 24.19 -24.03
C PRO A 68 -17.61 23.06 -22.99
N PRO A 69 -16.37 22.88 -22.50
CA PRO A 69 -16.07 21.99 -21.38
C PRO A 69 -17.00 22.20 -20.18
N SER A 70 -17.40 21.12 -19.53
CA SER A 70 -18.23 21.15 -18.33
C SER A 70 -17.63 20.34 -17.18
N GLU A 71 -17.96 20.72 -15.95
CA GLU A 71 -17.50 20.07 -14.73
C GLU A 71 -18.68 19.59 -13.90
N SER A 72 -18.46 18.53 -13.14
CA SER A 72 -19.44 18.05 -12.17
C SER A 72 -19.57 19.03 -11.00
N GLN A 73 -20.75 18.99 -10.37
CA GLN A 73 -21.07 19.84 -9.24
C GLN A 73 -20.10 19.61 -8.07
N ARG A 74 -19.77 20.71 -7.35
CA ARG A 74 -18.88 20.71 -6.18
C ARG A 74 -19.30 21.81 -5.20
N ILE A 75 -20.43 21.61 -4.54
CA ILE A 75 -21.01 22.60 -3.64
C ILE A 75 -20.52 22.39 -2.21
N ILE A 76 -20.11 23.50 -1.59
CA ILE A 76 -19.88 23.62 -0.15
C ILE A 76 -20.77 24.74 0.34
N GLN A 77 -21.72 24.41 1.23
CA GLN A 77 -22.65 25.38 1.80
C GLN A 77 -22.34 25.60 3.27
N ARG A 78 -22.32 26.87 3.70
CA ARG A 78 -22.24 27.23 5.11
C ARG A 78 -23.59 27.77 5.55
N ASP A 79 -24.18 27.14 6.56
CA ASP A 79 -25.40 27.63 7.17
C ASP A 79 -25.16 28.98 7.87
N ALA A 80 -25.96 29.99 7.56
CA ALA A 80 -25.74 31.35 8.03
C ALA A 80 -25.98 31.54 9.54
N ILE A 81 -26.73 30.63 10.19
CA ILE A 81 -27.09 30.73 11.61
C ILE A 81 -26.25 29.76 12.43
N THR A 82 -26.23 28.49 12.04
CA THR A 82 -25.53 27.43 12.79
C THR A 82 -24.04 27.38 12.47
N ARG A 83 -23.60 28.08 11.41
CA ARG A 83 -22.22 28.09 10.89
C ARG A 83 -21.69 26.71 10.48
N ARG A 84 -22.55 25.69 10.41
CA ARG A 84 -22.19 24.33 10.00
C ARG A 84 -22.03 24.25 8.49
N PHE A 85 -21.04 23.49 8.05
CA PHE A 85 -20.82 23.22 6.64
C PHE A 85 -21.60 21.98 6.19
N LYS A 86 -22.12 22.04 4.96
CA LYS A 86 -22.67 20.90 4.20
C LYS A 86 -21.82 20.72 2.95
N PHE A 87 -21.48 19.47 2.67
CA PHE A 87 -20.54 19.07 1.63
C PHE A 87 -21.26 18.17 0.61
N ASP A 88 -20.97 18.36 -0.67
CA ASP A 88 -21.20 17.34 -1.68
C ASP A 88 -20.21 16.17 -1.47
N VAL A 89 -20.53 15.00 -2.02
CA VAL A 89 -19.76 13.74 -1.85
C VAL A 89 -18.29 13.85 -2.27
N ASN A 90 -17.99 14.80 -3.14
CA ASN A 90 -16.69 15.05 -3.75
C ASN A 90 -15.97 16.28 -3.18
N THR A 91 -16.45 16.81 -2.05
CA THR A 91 -15.89 17.98 -1.38
C THR A 91 -15.53 17.67 0.07
N ALA A 92 -14.47 18.28 0.58
CA ALA A 92 -13.99 18.09 1.93
C ALA A 92 -13.45 19.40 2.53
N MET A 93 -13.45 19.46 3.86
CA MET A 93 -12.81 20.54 4.62
C MET A 93 -11.77 19.94 5.55
N VAL A 94 -10.58 20.55 5.57
CA VAL A 94 -9.47 20.13 6.43
C VAL A 94 -8.88 21.35 7.12
N VAL A 95 -8.59 21.22 8.41
CA VAL A 95 -7.75 22.16 9.14
C VAL A 95 -6.45 21.42 9.46
N PRO A 96 -5.33 21.77 8.81
CA PRO A 96 -4.06 21.09 9.00
C PRO A 96 -3.47 21.50 10.34
N GLY A 97 -2.80 20.55 10.98
CA GLY A 97 -2.13 20.75 12.25
C GLY A 97 -1.37 19.49 12.63
N PRO A 98 -0.33 19.60 13.48
CA PRO A 98 0.31 18.41 14.00
C PRO A 98 -0.68 17.62 14.86
N PRO A 99 -0.54 16.28 14.94
CA PRO A 99 -1.29 15.48 15.91
C PRO A 99 -0.99 15.97 17.34
N ALA A 100 -1.80 15.56 18.32
CA ALA A 100 -1.53 15.87 19.72
C ALA A 100 -0.07 15.59 20.08
N SER A 101 0.52 16.45 20.91
CA SER A 101 1.95 16.46 21.17
C SER A 101 2.51 15.20 21.84
N ASN A 102 1.62 14.37 22.37
CA ASN A 102 1.90 13.09 22.99
C ASN A 102 1.47 11.88 22.14
N ALA A 103 1.06 12.10 20.89
CA ALA A 103 0.66 11.05 19.98
C ALA A 103 1.87 10.27 19.46
N ARG A 104 1.72 8.95 19.36
CA ARG A 104 2.58 8.06 18.59
C ARG A 104 1.75 7.53 17.43
N ASP A 105 2.29 7.63 16.22
CA ASP A 105 1.59 7.25 15.00
C ASP A 105 1.15 5.78 14.99
N ALA A 106 0.10 5.52 14.22
CA ALA A 106 -0.35 4.17 13.91
C ALA A 106 0.74 3.40 13.15
N GLN A 107 0.72 2.08 13.29
CA GLN A 107 1.73 1.19 12.69
C GLN A 107 1.08 -0.03 12.06
N VAL A 108 1.70 -0.51 10.98
CA VAL A 108 1.44 -1.82 10.42
C VAL A 108 2.54 -2.77 10.89
N LEU A 109 2.14 -3.86 11.52
CA LEU A 109 3.01 -4.93 11.98
C LEU A 109 3.01 -6.03 10.92
N GLY A 110 4.01 -5.98 10.05
CA GLY A 110 4.22 -6.90 8.93
C GLY A 110 5.63 -7.50 8.90
N ALA A 111 6.10 -7.92 7.72
CA ALA A 111 7.46 -8.42 7.52
C ALA A 111 8.50 -7.31 7.66
N ASP A 112 8.28 -6.17 6.98
CA ASP A 112 9.21 -5.02 6.91
C ASP A 112 8.51 -3.69 7.26
N GLY A 113 7.68 -3.69 8.31
CA GLY A 113 7.07 -2.47 8.86
C GLY A 113 5.91 -1.84 8.07
N ASN A 114 5.70 -2.21 6.80
CA ASN A 114 4.52 -1.84 5.97
C ASN A 114 4.22 -2.87 4.86
N THR A 115 4.75 -4.09 4.97
CA THR A 115 4.49 -5.17 3.99
C THR A 115 3.89 -6.36 4.72
N ALA A 116 2.83 -6.94 4.20
CA ALA A 116 2.22 -8.12 4.81
C ALA A 116 3.21 -9.29 4.84
N ARG A 117 3.15 -10.07 5.92
CA ARG A 117 3.95 -11.29 6.06
C ARG A 117 3.30 -12.42 5.28
N ARG A 118 4.06 -13.14 4.45
CA ARG A 118 3.58 -14.35 3.78
C ARG A 118 3.34 -15.47 4.79
N VAL A 119 2.17 -16.10 4.71
CA VAL A 119 1.73 -17.23 5.53
C VAL A 119 1.77 -18.52 4.73
N ASN A 120 1.26 -18.48 3.50
CA ASN A 120 1.25 -19.61 2.57
C ASN A 120 1.67 -19.15 1.18
N GLY A 121 2.25 -20.07 0.41
CA GLY A 121 2.70 -19.80 -0.94
C GLY A 121 4.19 -19.48 -1.08
N ASN A 122 4.64 -19.35 -2.32
CA ASN A 122 6.03 -19.05 -2.67
C ASN A 122 6.17 -17.83 -3.60
N ALA A 123 5.08 -17.09 -3.87
CA ALA A 123 5.12 -15.86 -4.64
C ALA A 123 6.16 -14.87 -4.11
N THR A 124 6.80 -14.18 -5.03
CA THR A 124 7.84 -13.18 -4.74
C THR A 124 7.31 -11.76 -4.72
N GLY A 125 6.09 -11.56 -5.22
CA GLY A 125 5.39 -10.29 -5.19
C GLY A 125 5.22 -9.73 -3.78
N LYS A 126 4.95 -8.42 -3.72
CA LYS A 126 4.84 -7.65 -2.47
C LYS A 126 3.42 -7.18 -2.23
N VAL A 127 2.99 -7.29 -0.98
CA VAL A 127 1.71 -6.78 -0.49
C VAL A 127 2.01 -5.64 0.48
N GLN A 128 1.87 -4.40 0.01
CA GLN A 128 2.17 -3.18 0.76
C GLN A 128 0.90 -2.60 1.39
N ILE A 129 1.04 -2.05 2.60
CA ILE A 129 -0.04 -1.40 3.35
C ILE A 129 0.38 0.05 3.60
N GLU A 130 -0.47 0.96 3.16
CA GLU A 130 -0.32 2.39 3.35
C GLU A 130 -1.33 2.88 4.38
N ILE A 131 -0.87 3.66 5.36
CA ILE A 131 -1.74 4.32 6.32
C ILE A 131 -2.20 5.66 5.71
N MET A 132 -3.47 5.73 5.33
CA MET A 132 -4.10 6.91 4.73
C MET A 132 -4.69 7.84 5.79
N ASP A 133 -5.25 7.28 6.87
CA ASP A 133 -5.85 8.01 7.98
C ASP A 133 -5.47 7.32 9.30
N PRO A 134 -4.38 7.73 9.97
CA PRO A 134 -3.89 7.10 11.18
C PRO A 134 -4.92 7.02 12.31
N LEU A 135 -5.87 7.95 12.38
CA LEU A 135 -6.88 8.02 13.44
C LEU A 135 -8.01 6.99 13.28
N LYS A 136 -8.16 6.41 12.08
CA LYS A 136 -9.12 5.33 11.80
C LYS A 136 -8.53 3.93 11.97
N VAL A 137 -7.21 3.83 12.16
CA VAL A 137 -6.54 2.54 12.35
C VAL A 137 -6.99 1.90 13.65
N VAL A 138 -7.45 0.65 13.56
CA VAL A 138 -7.96 -0.12 14.71
C VAL A 138 -6.80 -0.85 15.40
N ASP A 139 -6.77 -0.80 16.74
CA ASP A 139 -5.70 -1.42 17.53
C ASP A 139 -5.84 -2.95 17.59
N GLY A 140 -4.72 -3.66 17.42
CA GLY A 140 -4.65 -5.12 17.50
C GLY A 140 -5.45 -5.86 16.41
N ARG A 141 -5.89 -5.15 15.36
CA ARG A 141 -6.68 -5.75 14.28
C ARG A 141 -5.78 -6.57 13.37
N LYS A 142 -6.19 -7.80 13.08
CA LYS A 142 -5.50 -8.71 12.16
C LYS A 142 -6.25 -8.81 10.85
N TYR A 143 -5.52 -8.69 9.76
CA TYR A 143 -6.04 -8.83 8.42
C TYR A 143 -5.33 -9.96 7.69
N GLN A 144 -6.08 -10.67 6.86
CA GLN A 144 -5.59 -11.69 5.95
C GLN A 144 -5.84 -11.24 4.52
N VAL A 145 -4.84 -11.44 3.67
CA VAL A 145 -4.90 -11.21 2.23
C VAL A 145 -4.77 -12.57 1.57
N ALA A 146 -5.78 -12.97 0.80
CA ALA A 146 -5.80 -14.26 0.13
C ALA A 146 -5.95 -14.04 -1.38
N PHE A 147 -5.16 -14.80 -2.14
CA PHE A 147 -5.20 -14.80 -3.60
C PHE A 147 -6.05 -15.96 -4.12
N ASP A 148 -6.85 -15.67 -5.14
CA ASP A 148 -7.74 -16.63 -5.77
C ASP A 148 -7.91 -16.33 -7.26
N THR A 149 -8.31 -17.36 -8.02
CA THR A 149 -8.54 -17.27 -9.45
C THR A 149 -10.01 -16.99 -9.73
N LEU A 150 -10.28 -15.91 -10.44
CA LEU A 150 -11.63 -15.59 -10.90
C LEU A 150 -12.13 -16.61 -11.92
N SER A 151 -13.45 -16.65 -12.15
CA SER A 151 -14.04 -17.47 -13.22
C SER A 151 -13.51 -17.14 -14.62
N THR A 152 -12.90 -15.95 -14.80
CA THR A 152 -12.20 -15.53 -16.02
C THR A 152 -10.81 -16.15 -16.18
N GLY A 153 -10.27 -16.80 -15.14
CA GLY A 153 -8.89 -17.32 -15.08
C GLY A 153 -7.87 -16.29 -14.61
N GLU A 154 -8.28 -15.05 -14.34
CA GLU A 154 -7.40 -13.99 -13.83
C GLU A 154 -7.17 -14.15 -12.32
N ILE A 155 -5.95 -13.88 -11.86
CA ILE A 155 -5.64 -13.81 -10.43
C ILE A 155 -6.24 -12.55 -9.83
N SER A 156 -6.77 -12.69 -8.64
CA SER A 156 -7.34 -11.63 -7.82
C SER A 156 -6.99 -11.85 -6.36
N TYR A 157 -7.24 -10.85 -5.52
CA TYR A 157 -7.12 -11.01 -4.07
C TYR A 157 -8.23 -10.30 -3.33
N TYR A 158 -8.47 -10.75 -2.10
CA TYR A 158 -9.38 -10.09 -1.17
C TYR A 158 -8.71 -9.97 0.19
N VAL A 159 -9.15 -8.97 0.95
CA VAL A 159 -8.68 -8.71 2.32
C VAL A 159 -9.82 -8.96 3.28
N THR A 160 -9.59 -9.73 4.35
CA THR A 160 -10.57 -9.98 5.42
C THR A 160 -9.97 -9.71 6.79
N ASP A 161 -10.78 -9.25 7.74
CA ASP A 161 -10.43 -9.10 9.15
C ASP A 161 -10.99 -10.25 10.03
N ASN A 162 -11.65 -11.23 9.40
CA ASN A 162 -12.32 -12.37 10.02
C ASN A 162 -13.44 -12.03 11.03
N ILE A 163 -14.00 -10.81 10.99
CA ILE A 163 -15.05 -10.39 11.91
C ILE A 163 -16.42 -10.75 11.38
N GLU A 164 -17.24 -11.37 12.23
CA GLU A 164 -18.64 -11.63 11.93
C GLU A 164 -19.47 -10.37 12.11
N GLN A 165 -20.28 -10.08 11.11
CA GLN A 165 -21.23 -8.99 11.03
C GLN A 165 -22.64 -9.56 10.98
N GLN A 166 -23.60 -8.84 11.53
CA GLN A 166 -25.01 -9.22 11.52
C GLN A 166 -25.86 -8.09 10.97
N VAL A 167 -26.80 -8.42 10.08
CA VAL A 167 -27.83 -7.51 9.61
C VAL A 167 -29.19 -8.18 9.68
N GLU A 168 -30.19 -7.45 10.15
CA GLU A 168 -31.58 -7.88 10.11
C GLU A 168 -32.24 -7.45 8.80
N PHE A 169 -33.10 -8.29 8.25
CA PHE A 169 -33.91 -7.97 7.09
C PHE A 169 -35.31 -8.60 7.17
N VAL A 170 -36.26 -7.98 6.47
CA VAL A 170 -37.63 -8.50 6.32
C VAL A 170 -37.76 -9.11 4.93
N ALA A 171 -38.04 -10.40 4.86
CA ALA A 171 -38.15 -11.11 3.59
C ALA A 171 -39.43 -10.76 2.83
N ARG A 172 -39.38 -10.94 1.50
CA ARG A 172 -40.51 -10.81 0.58
C ARG A 172 -40.69 -12.07 -0.25
N ASP A 173 -40.48 -13.23 0.36
CA ASP A 173 -40.56 -14.53 -0.30
C ASP A 173 -39.55 -14.60 -1.47
N THR A 174 -40.03 -14.80 -2.69
CA THR A 174 -39.18 -14.91 -3.89
C THR A 174 -38.73 -13.57 -4.48
N ILE A 175 -39.16 -12.44 -3.89
CA ILE A 175 -38.79 -11.10 -4.35
C ILE A 175 -37.45 -10.67 -3.75
N ILE A 176 -36.55 -10.20 -4.62
CA ILE A 176 -35.23 -9.68 -4.24
C ILE A 176 -35.39 -8.43 -3.37
N ILE A 177 -34.71 -8.44 -2.22
CA ILE A 177 -34.51 -7.28 -1.37
C ILE A 177 -33.02 -6.96 -1.27
N SER A 178 -32.69 -5.71 -0.93
CA SER A 178 -31.30 -5.30 -0.69
C SER A 178 -31.06 -5.18 0.80
N THR A 179 -30.00 -5.82 1.30
CA THR A 179 -29.53 -5.65 2.66
C THR A 179 -28.38 -4.62 2.71
N PRO A 180 -28.00 -4.11 3.89
CA PRO A 180 -26.79 -3.30 4.04
C PRO A 180 -25.49 -4.09 3.82
N ALA A 181 -25.54 -5.43 3.85
CA ALA A 181 -24.37 -6.28 3.67
C ALA A 181 -23.78 -6.10 2.26
N LYS A 182 -22.46 -6.09 2.14
CA LYS A 182 -21.73 -5.99 0.87
C LYS A 182 -20.43 -6.78 0.98
N ASN A 183 -19.89 -7.18 -0.17
CA ASN A 183 -18.58 -7.85 -0.24
C ASN A 183 -18.47 -9.06 0.69
N ILE A 184 -19.51 -9.88 0.72
CA ILE A 184 -19.65 -11.02 1.62
C ILE A 184 -18.73 -12.16 1.17
N ILE A 185 -18.08 -12.85 2.10
CA ILE A 185 -17.22 -14.00 1.80
C ILE A 185 -18.10 -15.25 1.54
N PRO A 186 -18.04 -15.90 0.36
CA PRO A 186 -18.98 -16.96 -0.08
C PRO A 186 -19.11 -18.23 0.79
N GLY A 187 -18.36 -18.40 1.88
CA GLY A 187 -18.50 -19.52 2.82
C GLY A 187 -18.79 -19.11 4.27
N SER A 188 -19.00 -17.81 4.50
CA SER A 188 -19.15 -17.24 5.86
C SER A 188 -20.59 -16.98 6.28
N VAL A 189 -21.55 -17.32 5.42
CA VAL A 189 -22.94 -16.86 5.54
C VAL A 189 -23.79 -17.82 6.35
N GLN A 190 -24.59 -17.26 7.24
CA GLN A 190 -25.65 -17.95 7.95
C GLN A 190 -26.90 -17.07 8.02
N VAL A 191 -28.05 -17.59 7.58
CA VAL A 191 -29.35 -16.94 7.71
C VAL A 191 -30.14 -17.62 8.81
N GLN A 192 -30.66 -16.85 9.76
CA GLN A 192 -31.47 -17.35 10.89
C GLN A 192 -32.81 -16.64 10.95
N ALA A 193 -33.89 -17.39 11.18
CA ALA A 193 -35.20 -16.83 11.48
C ALA A 193 -35.23 -16.21 12.89
N GLU A 194 -36.24 -15.40 13.19
CA GLU A 194 -36.42 -14.75 14.50
C GLU A 194 -36.48 -15.75 15.68
N ASN A 195 -36.89 -17.00 15.43
CA ASN A 195 -36.90 -18.08 16.42
C ASN A 195 -35.54 -18.79 16.60
N GLY A 196 -34.49 -18.36 15.90
CA GLY A 196 -33.15 -18.95 15.93
C GLY A 196 -32.92 -20.13 14.99
N THR A 197 -33.92 -20.51 14.17
CA THR A 197 -33.77 -21.60 13.19
C THR A 197 -32.85 -21.17 12.05
N VAL A 198 -31.82 -21.97 11.76
CA VAL A 198 -30.92 -21.74 10.62
C VAL A 198 -31.61 -22.18 9.35
N ILE A 199 -31.64 -21.29 8.36
CA ILE A 199 -32.18 -21.55 7.02
C ILE A 199 -31.10 -22.24 6.17
N ASP A 200 -31.49 -23.30 5.46
CA ASP A 200 -30.60 -24.00 4.55
C ASP A 200 -30.12 -23.05 3.42
N PRO A 201 -28.82 -22.98 3.10
CA PRO A 201 -28.30 -22.23 1.97
C PRO A 201 -28.97 -22.55 0.62
N ALA A 202 -29.57 -23.73 0.44
CA ALA A 202 -30.33 -24.07 -0.76
C ALA A 202 -31.68 -23.33 -0.88
N ASN A 203 -32.19 -22.75 0.21
CA ASN A 203 -33.49 -22.10 0.28
C ASN A 203 -33.41 -20.59 0.01
N TYR A 204 -32.21 -20.01 -0.09
CA TYR A 204 -32.05 -18.60 -0.44
C TYR A 204 -30.99 -18.37 -1.51
N ASP A 205 -31.20 -17.34 -2.32
CA ASP A 205 -30.27 -16.85 -3.33
C ASP A 205 -29.71 -15.52 -2.82
N LEU A 206 -28.41 -15.47 -2.52
CA LEU A 206 -27.71 -14.31 -1.98
C LEU A 206 -26.59 -13.89 -2.94
N ASP A 207 -26.69 -12.66 -3.46
CA ASP A 207 -25.60 -12.00 -4.16
C ASP A 207 -24.59 -11.48 -3.13
N PHE A 208 -23.42 -12.13 -3.08
CA PHE A 208 -22.35 -11.80 -2.14
C PHE A 208 -21.77 -10.39 -2.34
N ALA A 209 -21.74 -9.87 -3.57
CA ALA A 209 -21.17 -8.56 -3.84
C ALA A 209 -22.14 -7.45 -3.39
N SER A 210 -23.43 -7.59 -3.74
CA SER A 210 -24.43 -6.54 -3.51
C SER A 210 -25.28 -6.71 -2.24
N GLY A 211 -25.21 -7.87 -1.58
CA GLY A 211 -26.03 -8.22 -0.42
C GLY A 211 -27.52 -8.35 -0.73
N ARG A 212 -27.86 -8.62 -1.99
CA ARG A 212 -29.24 -8.84 -2.43
C ARG A 212 -29.65 -10.28 -2.15
N ILE A 213 -30.79 -10.48 -1.50
CA ILE A 213 -31.27 -11.79 -1.08
C ILE A 213 -32.74 -12.01 -1.44
N ARG A 214 -33.10 -13.27 -1.74
CA ARG A 214 -34.49 -13.75 -1.90
C ARG A 214 -34.59 -15.23 -1.53
N GLY A 215 -35.80 -15.72 -1.29
CA GLY A 215 -36.09 -17.16 -1.24
C GLY A 215 -35.99 -17.78 -2.63
N VAL A 216 -35.54 -19.03 -2.72
CA VAL A 216 -35.44 -19.75 -4.01
C VAL A 216 -36.84 -20.22 -4.45
N HIS A 217 -37.64 -20.74 -3.52
CA HIS A 217 -39.02 -21.16 -3.76
C HIS A 217 -40.00 -20.45 -2.81
N PRO A 218 -41.31 -20.43 -3.14
CA PRO A 218 -42.32 -19.87 -2.26
C PRO A 218 -42.35 -20.57 -0.90
N GLY A 219 -42.26 -19.78 0.18
CA GLY A 219 -42.23 -20.26 1.56
C GLY A 219 -40.84 -20.50 2.14
N ASP A 220 -39.78 -20.39 1.32
CA ASP A 220 -38.39 -20.58 1.79
C ASP A 220 -37.92 -19.41 2.68
N LEU A 221 -38.38 -18.19 2.37
CA LEU A 221 -38.20 -16.98 3.19
C LEU A 221 -39.54 -16.21 3.27
N PRO A 222 -40.51 -16.64 4.09
CA PRO A 222 -41.88 -16.13 4.04
C PRO A 222 -41.99 -14.60 4.11
N GLU A 223 -42.93 -14.05 3.33
CA GLU A 223 -43.14 -12.60 3.27
C GLU A 223 -43.51 -12.01 4.63
N GLY A 224 -42.82 -10.94 5.02
CA GLY A 224 -43.07 -10.22 6.27
C GLY A 224 -42.36 -10.79 7.49
N GLU A 225 -41.72 -11.97 7.37
CA GLU A 225 -40.88 -12.53 8.43
C GLU A 225 -39.51 -11.85 8.49
N LYS A 226 -38.97 -11.79 9.71
CA LYS A 226 -37.65 -11.22 9.99
C LYS A 226 -36.58 -12.30 10.06
N PHE A 227 -35.45 -12.00 9.46
CA PHE A 227 -34.28 -12.86 9.43
C PHE A 227 -33.03 -12.07 9.83
N THR A 228 -32.08 -12.78 10.43
CA THR A 228 -30.73 -12.29 10.72
C THR A 228 -29.75 -12.95 9.77
N LEU A 229 -29.05 -12.13 8.99
CA LEU A 229 -27.93 -12.54 8.15
C LEU A 229 -26.62 -12.32 8.92
N THR A 230 -25.95 -13.40 9.32
CA THR A 230 -24.60 -13.38 9.87
C THR A 230 -23.60 -13.69 8.76
N TYR A 231 -22.54 -12.89 8.63
CA TYR A 231 -21.57 -13.03 7.55
C TYR A 231 -20.22 -12.41 7.90
N LYS A 232 -19.17 -12.76 7.16
CA LYS A 232 -17.90 -12.02 7.14
C LYS A 232 -17.80 -11.23 5.84
N SER A 233 -17.25 -10.03 5.89
CA SER A 233 -17.03 -9.19 4.70
C SER A 233 -15.56 -8.97 4.41
N ALA A 234 -15.28 -8.60 3.16
CA ALA A 234 -13.96 -8.23 2.70
C ALA A 234 -13.93 -6.72 2.37
N PRO A 235 -13.19 -5.88 3.13
CA PRO A 235 -13.00 -4.47 2.78
C PRO A 235 -12.44 -4.27 1.36
N VAL A 236 -11.60 -5.20 0.89
CA VAL A 236 -11.15 -5.29 -0.50
C VAL A 236 -11.67 -6.60 -1.07
N TYR A 237 -12.57 -6.53 -2.05
CA TYR A 237 -13.29 -7.68 -2.58
C TYR A 237 -12.83 -8.00 -4.00
N PHE A 238 -12.12 -9.12 -4.15
CA PHE A 238 -11.64 -9.66 -5.44
C PHE A 238 -11.00 -8.61 -6.37
N SER A 239 -10.06 -7.84 -5.82
CA SER A 239 -9.29 -6.84 -6.55
C SER A 239 -8.36 -7.50 -7.56
N ARG A 240 -8.22 -6.86 -8.73
CA ARG A 240 -7.30 -7.25 -9.81
C ARG A 240 -6.07 -6.36 -9.90
N SER A 241 -5.91 -5.45 -8.95
CA SER A 241 -4.80 -4.49 -8.92
C SER A 241 -3.53 -5.14 -8.39
N LEU A 242 -2.75 -5.69 -9.32
CA LEU A 242 -1.52 -6.46 -9.12
C LEU A 242 -0.25 -5.73 -9.60
N HIS A 243 -0.34 -4.48 -10.04
CA HIS A 243 0.79 -3.70 -10.55
C HIS A 243 1.02 -2.43 -9.74
N ASN A 244 0.86 -2.52 -8.42
CA ASN A 244 1.01 -1.43 -7.48
C ASN A 244 0.05 -0.25 -7.73
N GLU A 245 -1.13 -0.54 -8.28
CA GLU A 245 -2.17 0.46 -8.51
C GLU A 245 -2.87 0.86 -7.20
N ASP A 246 -3.52 2.02 -7.19
CA ASP A 246 -4.21 2.58 -6.03
C ASP A 246 -5.74 2.53 -6.10
N ASN A 247 -6.26 1.63 -6.94
CA ASN A 247 -7.70 1.43 -7.17
C ASN A 247 -8.45 0.85 -5.95
N ASN A 248 -7.72 0.31 -4.97
CA ASN A 248 -8.33 -0.29 -3.80
C ASN A 248 -8.98 0.75 -2.88
N PRO A 249 -10.14 0.41 -2.27
CA PRO A 249 -10.79 1.27 -1.31
C PRO A 249 -9.91 1.46 -0.06
N VAL A 250 -10.10 2.60 0.61
CA VAL A 250 -9.54 2.83 1.94
C VAL A 250 -10.48 2.21 2.98
N PHE A 251 -9.94 1.40 3.88
CA PHE A 251 -10.69 0.73 4.96
C PHE A 251 -9.91 0.85 6.26
N ASP A 252 -10.58 1.15 7.38
CA ASP A 252 -9.93 1.34 8.69
C ASP A 252 -8.71 2.28 8.66
N GLY A 253 -8.73 3.29 7.77
CA GLY A 253 -7.62 4.22 7.56
C GLY A 253 -6.42 3.65 6.79
N LEU A 254 -6.56 2.46 6.19
CA LEU A 254 -5.53 1.73 5.45
C LEU A 254 -5.89 1.65 3.97
N ARG A 255 -4.86 1.55 3.12
CA ARG A 255 -4.97 1.15 1.71
C ARG A 255 -3.95 0.06 1.43
N ILE A 256 -4.37 -0.97 0.71
CA ILE A 256 -3.49 -2.04 0.25
C ILE A 256 -3.04 -1.77 -1.18
N ARG A 257 -1.78 -2.05 -1.49
CA ARG A 257 -1.21 -2.10 -2.84
C ARG A 257 -0.51 -3.42 -3.04
N VAL A 258 -0.74 -4.07 -4.17
CA VAL A 258 -0.12 -5.36 -4.48
C VAL A 258 0.71 -5.21 -5.75
N GLN A 259 1.96 -5.63 -5.69
CA GLN A 259 2.88 -5.70 -6.81
C GLN A 259 3.22 -7.18 -7.06
N ASP A 260 2.69 -7.72 -8.14
CA ASP A 260 3.02 -9.03 -8.64
C ASP A 260 4.35 -9.00 -9.40
N ASP A 261 5.06 -10.13 -9.40
CA ASP A 261 6.30 -10.27 -10.16
C ASP A 261 6.07 -11.19 -11.36
N PRO A 262 6.57 -10.84 -12.56
CA PRO A 262 6.49 -11.73 -13.71
C PRO A 262 7.38 -12.96 -13.50
N VAL A 263 7.07 -14.05 -14.19
CA VAL A 263 7.95 -15.22 -14.24
C VAL A 263 9.28 -14.85 -14.93
N ALA A 264 10.34 -14.69 -14.14
CA ALA A 264 11.66 -14.27 -14.62
C ALA A 264 12.78 -14.77 -13.71
N LEU A 265 14.02 -14.78 -14.20
CA LEU A 265 15.19 -15.04 -13.37
C LEU A 265 15.39 -13.90 -12.37
N ASP A 266 15.73 -14.23 -11.13
CA ASP A 266 16.24 -13.28 -10.15
C ASP A 266 17.76 -13.43 -9.99
N PRO A 267 18.57 -12.65 -10.73
CA PRO A 267 20.03 -12.75 -10.65
C PRO A 267 20.58 -12.18 -9.33
N THR A 268 19.80 -11.36 -8.61
CA THR A 268 20.26 -10.70 -7.37
C THR A 268 20.24 -11.65 -6.19
N ARG A 269 19.23 -12.53 -6.11
CA ARG A 269 19.17 -13.59 -5.10
C ARG A 269 19.89 -14.87 -5.52
N SER A 270 20.18 -15.05 -6.81
CA SER A 270 20.94 -16.20 -7.32
C SER A 270 22.43 -16.12 -6.95
N GLY A 271 23.02 -17.25 -6.60
CA GLY A 271 24.43 -17.33 -6.21
C GLY A 271 24.75 -18.52 -5.30
N PHE A 272 25.98 -18.54 -4.78
CA PHE A 272 26.35 -19.52 -3.75
C PHE A 272 25.63 -19.20 -2.44
N LYS A 273 24.74 -20.10 -2.02
CA LYS A 273 24.08 -20.06 -0.72
C LYS A 273 24.97 -20.66 0.37
N ILE A 274 25.74 -21.69 0.01
CA ILE A 274 26.73 -22.33 0.87
C ILE A 274 28.04 -22.43 0.07
N SER A 275 29.13 -21.90 0.62
CA SER A 275 30.48 -21.99 0.04
C SER A 275 31.47 -22.25 1.16
N THR A 276 31.67 -23.53 1.47
CA THR A 276 32.57 -24.00 2.52
C THR A 276 34.00 -24.18 2.02
N HIS A 277 34.19 -24.33 0.70
CA HIS A 277 35.50 -24.58 0.09
C HIS A 277 36.17 -23.32 -0.49
N ASN A 278 35.64 -22.12 -0.21
CA ASN A 278 36.19 -20.83 -0.68
C ASN A 278 36.45 -20.81 -2.20
N THR A 279 35.50 -21.31 -3.01
CA THR A 279 35.63 -21.24 -4.47
C THR A 279 35.90 -19.80 -4.91
N ASN A 280 36.87 -19.64 -5.82
CA ASN A 280 37.18 -18.34 -6.39
C ASN A 280 36.36 -18.07 -7.66
N LEU A 281 35.49 -18.99 -8.07
CA LEU A 281 34.70 -18.84 -9.28
C LEU A 281 33.65 -17.74 -9.11
N ARG A 282 33.69 -16.78 -10.01
CA ARG A 282 32.60 -15.86 -10.31
C ARG A 282 31.54 -16.59 -11.13
N TYR A 283 30.34 -16.04 -11.18
CA TYR A 283 29.23 -16.65 -11.88
C TYR A 283 28.45 -15.63 -12.69
N VAL A 284 27.81 -16.12 -13.75
CA VAL A 284 26.75 -15.41 -14.47
C VAL A 284 25.59 -16.39 -14.59
N VAL A 285 24.43 -15.99 -14.09
CA VAL A 285 23.16 -16.69 -14.30
C VAL A 285 22.30 -15.86 -15.24
N ARG A 286 21.68 -16.52 -16.22
CA ARG A 286 20.83 -15.87 -17.23
C ARG A 286 19.86 -16.87 -17.84
N MET A 287 18.94 -16.38 -18.66
CA MET A 287 18.15 -17.24 -19.55
C MET A 287 19.09 -18.08 -20.43
N ALA A 288 18.75 -19.36 -20.63
CA ALA A 288 19.54 -20.25 -21.47
C ALA A 288 19.65 -19.71 -22.90
N LYS A 289 20.86 -19.72 -23.47
CA LYS A 289 21.13 -19.29 -24.84
C LYS A 289 21.01 -20.43 -25.85
N VAL A 290 20.98 -21.67 -25.37
CA VAL A 290 20.86 -22.88 -26.17
C VAL A 290 19.53 -23.56 -25.85
N GLY A 291 18.89 -24.10 -26.88
CA GLY A 291 17.56 -24.72 -26.76
C GLY A 291 16.43 -23.70 -26.91
N ARG A 292 15.26 -24.07 -26.41
CA ARG A 292 14.02 -23.29 -26.45
C ARG A 292 13.75 -22.73 -25.06
N ALA A 293 14.55 -21.74 -24.68
CA ALA A 293 14.53 -21.21 -23.33
C ALA A 293 13.19 -20.53 -23.01
N LYS A 294 12.57 -20.94 -21.90
CA LYS A 294 11.39 -20.27 -21.33
C LYS A 294 11.58 -20.10 -19.83
N PRO A 295 11.21 -18.94 -19.26
CA PRO A 295 11.33 -18.74 -17.81
C PRO A 295 10.35 -19.68 -17.09
N LEU A 296 10.72 -20.10 -15.88
CA LEU A 296 9.93 -21.03 -15.06
C LEU A 296 9.87 -20.49 -13.62
N PRO A 297 8.71 -20.49 -12.95
CA PRO A 297 8.56 -19.98 -11.59
C PRO A 297 9.06 -21.00 -10.54
N THR A 298 10.26 -21.53 -10.73
CA THR A 298 10.87 -22.57 -9.90
C THR A 298 12.31 -22.20 -9.60
N ASP A 299 12.71 -22.35 -8.33
CA ASP A 299 14.13 -22.22 -7.97
C ASP A 299 14.84 -23.56 -8.14
N PHE A 300 16.11 -23.49 -8.51
CA PHE A 300 16.95 -24.67 -8.67
C PHE A 300 18.15 -24.62 -7.74
N GLU A 301 18.48 -25.76 -7.14
CA GLU A 301 19.67 -25.93 -6.31
C GLU A 301 20.68 -26.81 -7.04
N ILE A 302 21.91 -26.33 -7.19
CA ILE A 302 23.05 -27.08 -7.71
C ILE A 302 23.94 -27.44 -6.51
N THR A 303 23.95 -28.72 -6.15
CA THR A 303 24.74 -29.25 -5.04
C THR A 303 26.01 -29.89 -5.59
N PHE A 304 27.17 -29.42 -5.15
CA PHE A 304 28.47 -29.86 -5.64
C PHE A 304 29.07 -31.00 -4.80
N SER A 305 29.86 -31.83 -5.48
CA SER A 305 30.77 -32.86 -4.96
C SER A 305 32.22 -32.45 -5.25
N ASN A 306 33.19 -33.12 -4.63
CA ASN A 306 34.61 -32.81 -4.83
C ASN A 306 35.04 -32.95 -6.30
N TYR A 307 35.74 -31.92 -6.80
CA TYR A 307 36.32 -31.86 -8.15
C TYR A 307 37.69 -32.58 -8.24
N ASP A 308 37.88 -33.69 -7.53
CA ASP A 308 39.14 -34.42 -7.63
C ASP A 308 39.20 -35.22 -8.94
N THR A 309 40.37 -35.24 -9.57
CA THR A 309 40.54 -35.93 -10.86
C THR A 309 41.68 -36.94 -10.80
N THR A 310 41.53 -38.04 -11.53
CA THR A 310 42.57 -39.05 -11.71
C THR A 310 43.68 -38.51 -12.59
N ALA A 311 44.82 -39.22 -12.65
CA ALA A 311 45.93 -38.86 -13.54
C ALA A 311 45.54 -38.84 -15.03
N THR A 312 44.47 -39.56 -15.42
CA THR A 312 43.91 -39.57 -16.78
C THR A 312 42.87 -38.47 -17.01
N GLY A 313 42.56 -37.67 -15.98
CA GLY A 313 41.62 -36.55 -16.06
C GLY A 313 40.16 -36.91 -15.81
N GLU A 314 39.85 -38.13 -15.34
CA GLU A 314 38.48 -38.52 -14.99
C GLU A 314 38.12 -38.01 -13.59
N LEU A 315 36.85 -37.68 -13.32
CA LEU A 315 36.40 -37.30 -11.98
C LEU A 315 36.45 -38.51 -11.05
N VAL A 316 37.03 -38.33 -9.86
CA VAL A 316 37.10 -39.38 -8.82
C VAL A 316 35.71 -39.63 -8.21
N SER A 317 34.95 -38.57 -8.00
CA SER A 317 33.62 -38.61 -7.36
C SER A 317 32.55 -37.98 -8.27
N PRO A 318 32.24 -38.60 -9.42
CA PRO A 318 31.20 -38.08 -10.31
C PRO A 318 29.84 -38.11 -9.62
N ALA A 319 29.07 -37.04 -9.75
CA ALA A 319 27.77 -36.91 -9.12
C ALA A 319 26.62 -37.18 -10.09
N ASP A 320 26.74 -36.69 -11.34
CA ASP A 320 25.73 -36.84 -12.38
C ASP A 320 26.33 -36.72 -13.79
N THR A 321 25.53 -36.99 -14.83
CA THR A 321 25.95 -36.90 -16.23
C THR A 321 24.92 -36.17 -17.07
N SER A 322 25.38 -35.20 -17.87
CA SER A 322 24.52 -34.45 -18.80
C SER A 322 23.78 -35.35 -19.80
N ILE A 323 22.52 -35.03 -20.07
CA ILE A 323 21.65 -35.92 -20.87
C ILE A 323 22.00 -35.90 -22.37
N ILE A 324 22.42 -34.74 -22.91
CA ILE A 324 22.73 -34.55 -24.33
C ILE A 324 24.21 -34.83 -24.63
N THR A 325 25.10 -34.06 -24.01
CA THR A 325 26.54 -34.09 -24.33
C THR A 325 27.29 -35.24 -23.66
N LYS A 326 26.67 -35.95 -22.70
CA LYS A 326 27.27 -37.07 -21.94
C LYS A 326 28.55 -36.68 -21.19
N VAL A 327 28.68 -35.39 -20.88
CA VAL A 327 29.69 -34.83 -19.98
C VAL A 327 29.36 -35.24 -18.55
N VAL A 328 30.33 -35.85 -17.87
CA VAL A 328 30.27 -36.24 -16.45
C VAL A 328 30.56 -35.02 -15.58
N THR A 329 29.78 -34.86 -14.50
CA THR A 329 29.78 -33.65 -13.68
C THR A 329 29.90 -33.96 -12.18
N PRO A 330 30.53 -33.09 -11.39
CA PRO A 330 30.61 -33.22 -9.94
C PRO A 330 29.51 -32.42 -9.24
N PHE A 331 28.30 -32.39 -9.80
CA PHE A 331 27.15 -31.78 -9.14
C PHE A 331 25.84 -32.47 -9.54
N LYS A 332 24.79 -32.21 -8.77
CA LYS A 332 23.40 -32.55 -9.10
C LYS A 332 22.56 -31.29 -9.05
N ILE A 333 21.49 -31.25 -9.85
CA ILE A 333 20.53 -30.14 -9.85
C ILE A 333 19.20 -30.64 -9.32
N PHE A 334 18.59 -29.90 -8.41
CA PHE A 334 17.29 -30.20 -7.82
C PHE A 334 16.33 -29.03 -7.99
N ASP A 335 15.07 -29.34 -8.26
CA ASP A 335 13.95 -28.40 -8.14
C ASP A 335 13.61 -28.26 -6.64
N THR A 336 13.68 -27.04 -6.10
CA THR A 336 13.47 -26.80 -4.68
C THR A 336 12.01 -26.94 -4.24
N THR A 337 11.07 -26.79 -5.18
CA THR A 337 9.63 -26.92 -4.94
C THR A 337 9.24 -28.39 -4.85
N THR A 338 9.73 -29.22 -5.77
CA THR A 338 9.36 -30.65 -5.85
C THR A 338 10.34 -31.60 -5.18
N GLY A 339 11.57 -31.15 -4.89
CA GLY A 339 12.66 -31.96 -4.36
C GLY A 339 13.23 -32.97 -5.37
N LYS A 340 12.81 -32.92 -6.64
CA LYS A 340 13.22 -33.87 -7.67
C LYS A 340 14.51 -33.43 -8.35
N GLN A 341 15.34 -34.40 -8.70
CA GLN A 341 16.53 -34.15 -9.53
C GLN A 341 16.09 -33.71 -10.93
N VAL A 342 16.78 -32.71 -11.48
CA VAL A 342 16.48 -32.04 -12.75
C VAL A 342 17.55 -32.37 -13.77
N ASP A 343 17.13 -32.74 -14.97
CA ASP A 343 18.05 -32.97 -16.08
C ASP A 343 18.71 -31.67 -16.54
N PHE A 344 19.93 -31.79 -17.05
CA PHE A 344 20.68 -30.67 -17.60
C PHE A 344 21.57 -31.13 -18.74
N PHE A 345 22.16 -30.17 -19.46
CA PHE A 345 23.29 -30.46 -20.32
C PHE A 345 24.40 -29.43 -20.21
N ILE A 346 25.60 -29.85 -20.57
CA ILE A 346 26.78 -28.98 -20.64
C ILE A 346 26.95 -28.49 -22.07
N ASN A 347 27.01 -27.18 -22.26
CA ASN A 347 27.29 -26.59 -23.57
C ASN A 347 28.80 -26.55 -23.84
N GLU A 348 29.32 -27.58 -24.50
CA GLU A 348 30.74 -27.73 -24.91
C GLU A 348 31.07 -26.87 -26.16
N SER A 349 30.89 -25.55 -26.05
CA SER A 349 31.18 -24.61 -27.14
C SER A 349 32.69 -24.47 -27.42
N ASN A 350 33.56 -24.76 -26.46
CA ASN A 350 35.01 -24.72 -26.62
C ASN A 350 35.54 -26.11 -27.03
N PRO A 351 36.05 -26.29 -28.27
CA PRO A 351 36.55 -27.59 -28.71
C PRO A 351 37.72 -28.14 -27.87
N ALA A 352 38.50 -27.27 -27.24
CA ALA A 352 39.66 -27.67 -26.43
C ALA A 352 39.27 -28.36 -25.10
N LEU A 353 38.02 -28.20 -24.66
CA LEU A 353 37.53 -28.74 -23.39
C LEU A 353 36.58 -29.94 -23.58
N ARG A 354 36.44 -30.45 -24.80
CA ARG A 354 35.56 -31.60 -25.12
C ARG A 354 36.13 -32.94 -24.66
N ASN A 355 36.32 -33.09 -23.36
CA ASN A 355 36.95 -34.25 -22.72
C ASN A 355 35.94 -35.14 -21.97
N LYS A 356 34.63 -34.88 -22.11
CA LYS A 356 33.55 -35.60 -21.39
C LYS A 356 33.57 -35.42 -19.87
N ARG A 357 34.24 -34.39 -19.37
CA ARG A 357 34.19 -33.93 -17.98
C ARG A 357 33.79 -32.46 -17.99
N TRP A 358 32.98 -32.03 -17.03
CA TRP A 358 32.66 -30.62 -16.92
C TRP A 358 33.89 -29.84 -16.48
N ASP A 359 34.30 -28.87 -17.29
CA ASP A 359 35.42 -27.97 -17.02
C ASP A 359 34.96 -26.52 -17.13
N TYR A 360 35.46 -25.63 -16.27
CA TYR A 360 35.30 -24.18 -16.50
C TYR A 360 35.91 -23.79 -17.87
N PRO A 361 35.33 -22.90 -18.71
CA PRO A 361 34.10 -22.09 -18.61
C PRO A 361 32.83 -22.73 -19.21
N GLU A 362 32.73 -24.05 -19.26
CA GLU A 362 31.56 -24.70 -19.85
C GLU A 362 30.28 -24.36 -19.09
N THR A 363 29.25 -24.02 -19.86
CA THR A 363 27.98 -23.55 -19.32
C THR A 363 27.09 -24.72 -18.96
N ILE A 364 26.56 -24.69 -17.74
CA ILE A 364 25.52 -25.60 -17.26
C ILE A 364 24.18 -25.05 -17.74
N VAL A 365 23.44 -25.83 -18.53
CA VAL A 365 22.12 -25.44 -19.05
C VAL A 365 21.06 -26.34 -18.41
N ILE A 366 20.16 -25.74 -17.65
CA ILE A 366 19.08 -26.45 -16.94
C ILE A 366 17.93 -26.73 -17.92
N ILE A 367 17.48 -27.97 -17.96
CA ILE A 367 16.34 -28.39 -18.77
C ILE A 367 15.06 -28.16 -17.97
N ASN A 368 13.98 -27.78 -18.66
CA ASN A 368 12.68 -27.62 -18.03
C ASN A 368 12.19 -28.98 -17.48
N PRO A 369 12.06 -29.16 -16.16
CA PRO A 369 11.66 -30.43 -15.55
C PRO A 369 10.24 -30.86 -15.94
N ASN A 370 9.41 -29.92 -16.42
CA ASN A 370 8.05 -30.16 -16.86
C ASN A 370 7.96 -30.52 -18.36
N SER A 371 9.09 -30.61 -19.06
CA SER A 371 9.15 -31.01 -20.47
C SER A 371 9.81 -32.38 -20.65
N THR A 372 9.27 -33.17 -21.56
CA THR A 372 9.90 -34.41 -22.03
C THR A 372 10.95 -34.16 -23.12
N ARG A 373 11.05 -32.92 -23.62
CA ARG A 373 12.03 -32.54 -24.65
C ARG A 373 13.29 -32.00 -24.00
N PRO A 374 14.46 -32.63 -24.18
CA PRO A 374 15.70 -32.18 -23.55
C PRO A 374 16.22 -30.84 -24.10
N THR A 375 15.59 -30.30 -25.16
CA THR A 375 15.91 -28.98 -25.73
C THR A 375 15.04 -27.86 -25.20
N ASP A 376 14.01 -28.14 -24.40
CA ASP A 376 13.24 -27.11 -23.71
C ASP A 376 14.00 -26.71 -22.44
N THR A 377 14.64 -25.54 -22.46
CA THR A 377 15.58 -25.09 -21.43
C THR A 377 14.99 -23.97 -20.60
N VAL A 378 15.62 -23.66 -19.46
CA VAL A 378 15.17 -22.60 -18.56
C VAL A 378 16.27 -21.55 -18.39
N TYR A 379 17.19 -21.81 -17.47
CA TYR A 379 18.29 -20.93 -17.12
C TYR A 379 19.62 -21.61 -17.41
N GLU A 380 20.68 -20.80 -17.50
CA GLU A 380 22.04 -21.29 -17.61
C GLU A 380 22.94 -20.62 -16.58
N VAL A 381 23.89 -21.39 -16.07
CA VAL A 381 24.91 -20.96 -15.12
C VAL A 381 26.26 -21.12 -15.80
N GLN A 382 27.01 -20.02 -15.87
CA GLN A 382 28.37 -20.02 -16.39
C GLN A 382 29.31 -19.48 -15.32
N PHE A 383 30.31 -20.28 -14.97
CA PHE A 383 31.35 -19.86 -14.04
C PHE A 383 32.49 -19.16 -14.75
N SER A 384 33.20 -18.27 -14.05
CA SER A 384 34.42 -17.60 -14.50
C SER A 384 35.47 -17.47 -13.40
N VAL A 385 36.75 -17.59 -13.75
CA VAL A 385 37.81 -17.27 -12.80
C VAL A 385 38.02 -15.75 -12.73
N PRO A 386 38.35 -15.19 -11.56
CA PRO A 386 38.84 -13.83 -11.45
C PRO A 386 40.16 -13.73 -12.20
N ALA A 387 40.40 -12.57 -12.79
CA ALA A 387 41.65 -12.27 -13.46
C ALA A 387 42.27 -11.01 -12.87
N ASP A 388 43.59 -11.01 -12.78
CA ASP A 388 44.36 -9.84 -12.42
C ASP A 388 44.62 -8.99 -13.66
N THR A 389 44.32 -7.70 -13.57
CA THR A 389 44.52 -6.75 -14.65
C THR A 389 45.81 -5.98 -14.39
N THR A 390 46.74 -6.05 -15.34
CA THR A 390 47.95 -5.22 -15.32
C THR A 390 47.74 -4.01 -16.21
N TYR A 391 48.13 -2.84 -15.71
CA TYR A 391 48.07 -1.57 -16.46
C TYR A 391 49.47 -1.13 -16.88
N ASN A 392 49.53 -0.29 -17.90
CA ASN A 392 50.76 0.44 -18.23
C ASN A 392 51.18 1.38 -17.10
N ALA A 393 52.42 1.85 -17.16
CA ALA A 393 53.01 2.68 -16.11
C ALA A 393 52.24 4.00 -15.85
N THR A 394 51.38 4.43 -16.79
CA THR A 394 50.52 5.62 -16.63
C THR A 394 49.11 5.30 -16.10
N GLY A 395 48.71 4.02 -16.05
CA GLY A 395 47.41 3.57 -15.56
C GLY A 395 46.28 3.59 -16.60
N ASP A 396 46.56 4.04 -17.83
CA ASP A 396 45.53 4.36 -18.83
C ASP A 396 45.17 3.19 -19.76
N SER A 397 45.96 2.12 -19.78
CA SER A 397 45.73 1.00 -20.70
C SER A 397 46.09 -0.34 -20.09
N ILE A 398 45.23 -1.34 -20.32
CA ILE A 398 45.40 -2.72 -19.87
C ILE A 398 46.49 -3.38 -20.72
N ILE A 399 47.53 -3.91 -20.08
CA ILE A 399 48.64 -4.64 -20.72
C ILE A 399 48.34 -6.13 -20.80
N ALA A 400 47.85 -6.72 -19.71
CA ALA A 400 47.52 -8.14 -19.68
C ALA A 400 46.43 -8.44 -18.65
N ILE A 401 45.66 -9.49 -18.94
CA ILE A 401 44.68 -10.09 -18.05
C ILE A 401 45.18 -11.50 -17.74
N THR A 402 45.56 -11.75 -16.48
CA THR A 402 46.08 -13.05 -16.05
C THR A 402 45.02 -13.76 -15.20
N PRO A 403 44.42 -14.87 -15.69
CA PRO A 403 43.44 -15.63 -14.92
C PRO A 403 44.11 -16.28 -13.71
N ARG A 404 43.45 -16.22 -12.55
CA ARG A 404 43.89 -16.99 -11.38
C ARG A 404 43.55 -18.47 -11.57
N PRO A 405 44.32 -19.41 -10.99
CA PRO A 405 43.98 -20.83 -11.01
C PRO A 405 42.58 -21.05 -10.45
N PRO A 406 41.71 -21.84 -11.11
CA PRO A 406 40.36 -22.09 -10.61
C PRO A 406 40.39 -22.90 -9.32
N VAL A 407 39.59 -22.48 -8.35
CA VAL A 407 39.24 -23.25 -7.16
C VAL A 407 37.80 -23.70 -7.32
N TYR A 408 37.58 -24.95 -7.70
CA TYR A 408 36.24 -25.50 -7.91
C TYR A 408 35.46 -25.62 -6.59
N PRO A 409 34.11 -25.55 -6.61
CA PRO A 409 33.30 -25.87 -5.46
C PRO A 409 33.54 -27.31 -5.01
N GLY A 410 33.48 -27.54 -3.70
CA GLY A 410 33.68 -28.84 -3.08
C GLY A 410 32.38 -29.47 -2.59
N GLU A 411 32.51 -30.64 -1.96
CA GLU A 411 31.38 -31.40 -1.42
C GLU A 411 30.55 -30.57 -0.43
N GLY A 412 29.24 -30.46 -0.71
CA GLY A 412 28.30 -29.72 0.13
C GLY A 412 28.22 -28.22 -0.16
N ASP A 413 29.00 -27.70 -1.10
CA ASP A 413 28.75 -26.35 -1.63
C ASP A 413 27.46 -26.32 -2.45
N VAL A 414 26.71 -25.23 -2.32
CA VAL A 414 25.37 -25.10 -2.90
C VAL A 414 25.24 -23.78 -3.64
N PHE A 415 24.92 -23.86 -4.93
CA PHE A 415 24.57 -22.73 -5.78
C PHE A 415 23.07 -22.73 -6.05
N VAL A 416 22.40 -21.59 -5.90
CA VAL A 416 20.95 -21.47 -6.12
C VAL A 416 20.67 -20.54 -7.29
N VAL A 417 19.76 -20.99 -8.16
CA VAL A 417 19.14 -20.19 -9.21
C VAL A 417 17.74 -19.81 -8.74
N PHE A 418 17.54 -18.55 -8.41
CA PHE A 418 16.24 -18.02 -7.97
C PHE A 418 15.44 -17.48 -9.14
N SER A 419 14.13 -17.68 -9.10
CA SER A 419 13.17 -17.07 -10.01
C SER A 419 12.16 -16.19 -9.25
N PHE A 420 11.74 -15.12 -9.91
CA PHE A 420 10.50 -14.43 -9.57
C PHE A 420 9.31 -15.34 -9.84
N LYS A 421 8.32 -15.30 -8.95
CA LYS A 421 7.14 -16.15 -8.96
C LYS A 421 5.91 -15.28 -8.80
N PRO A 422 4.99 -15.29 -9.77
CA PRO A 422 3.76 -14.53 -9.68
C PRO A 422 2.89 -15.07 -8.55
N PHE A 423 1.90 -14.29 -8.14
CA PHE A 423 0.86 -14.75 -7.24
C PHE A 423 0.01 -15.85 -7.89
N GLU A 424 -0.34 -16.86 -7.10
CA GLU A 424 -1.21 -17.96 -7.48
C GLU A 424 -2.34 -18.14 -6.47
N ALA A 425 -3.42 -18.81 -6.89
CA ALA A 425 -4.52 -19.12 -5.99
C ALA A 425 -4.03 -19.98 -4.82
N GLY A 426 -4.36 -19.57 -3.59
CA GLY A 426 -3.90 -20.21 -2.37
C GLY A 426 -2.73 -19.51 -1.68
N ASP A 427 -2.08 -18.53 -2.32
CA ASP A 427 -1.16 -17.63 -1.63
C ASP A 427 -1.90 -16.84 -0.55
N GLN A 428 -1.27 -16.73 0.63
CA GLN A 428 -1.85 -16.05 1.78
C GLN A 428 -0.83 -15.19 2.49
N TYR A 429 -1.26 -14.00 2.87
CA TYR A 429 -0.48 -13.03 3.62
C TYR A 429 -1.28 -12.50 4.80
N GLU A 430 -0.60 -11.98 5.81
CA GLU A 430 -1.24 -11.40 6.98
C GLU A 430 -0.49 -10.15 7.46
N PHE A 431 -1.23 -9.26 8.11
CA PHE A 431 -0.66 -8.13 8.84
C PHE A 431 -1.54 -7.78 10.03
N GLU A 432 -0.94 -7.15 11.04
CA GLU A 432 -1.64 -6.63 12.20
C GLU A 432 -1.45 -5.12 12.29
N THR A 433 -2.40 -4.40 12.89
CA THR A 433 -2.28 -2.95 13.07
C THR A 433 -2.21 -2.56 14.53
N LYS A 434 -1.53 -1.44 14.77
CA LYS A 434 -1.49 -0.75 16.05
C LYS A 434 -2.02 0.66 15.85
N ALA A 435 -3.01 1.05 16.64
CA ALA A 435 -3.62 2.37 16.52
C ALA A 435 -2.68 3.48 17.01
N VAL A 436 -3.05 4.73 16.72
CA VAL A 436 -2.44 5.89 17.38
C VAL A 436 -2.60 5.76 18.88
N THR A 437 -1.52 6.00 19.63
CA THR A 437 -1.53 5.96 21.10
C THR A 437 -1.03 7.27 21.68
N PHE A 438 -1.53 7.65 22.85
CA PHE A 438 -1.19 8.91 23.51
C PHE A 438 -0.39 8.64 24.80
N ALA A 439 0.92 8.91 24.77
CA ALA A 439 1.83 8.57 25.86
C ALA A 439 1.90 9.67 26.93
N THR A 440 1.53 9.36 28.18
CA THR A 440 1.49 10.33 29.29
C THR A 440 2.87 10.94 29.62
N GLN A 441 3.95 10.18 29.43
CA GLN A 441 5.32 10.61 29.78
C GLN A 441 5.85 11.71 28.84
N ASP A 442 5.50 11.65 27.55
CA ASP A 442 5.93 12.61 26.53
C ASP A 442 5.16 13.94 26.66
N ALA A 443 3.95 13.88 27.23
CA ALA A 443 3.05 15.03 27.40
C ALA A 443 3.52 16.10 28.40
N LYS A 444 4.36 15.75 29.40
CA LYS A 444 4.88 16.73 30.39
C LYS A 444 5.80 17.78 29.76
N ASN A 445 6.69 17.34 28.88
CA ASN A 445 7.58 18.25 28.15
C ASN A 445 6.83 19.04 27.08
N ALA A 446 5.72 18.50 26.56
CA ALA A 446 4.92 19.19 25.58
C ALA A 446 4.06 20.33 26.19
N LEU A 447 3.60 20.19 27.44
CA LEU A 447 2.84 21.22 28.15
C LEU A 447 3.60 22.55 28.27
N SER A 448 4.93 22.53 28.42
CA SER A 448 5.72 23.77 28.47
C SER A 448 5.78 24.51 27.13
N ASN A 449 5.43 23.84 26.04
CA ASN A 449 5.45 24.39 24.68
C ASN A 449 4.05 24.78 24.20
N VAL A 450 3.04 24.86 25.07
CA VAL A 450 1.71 25.37 24.71
C VAL A 450 1.77 26.88 24.49
N TYR A 451 1.15 27.36 23.40
CA TYR A 451 1.13 28.77 23.04
C TYR A 451 -0.17 29.16 22.36
N ALA A 452 -0.48 30.46 22.37
CA ALA A 452 -1.65 31.05 21.71
C ALA A 452 -1.25 31.72 20.39
N VAL A 453 -2.08 31.61 19.35
CA VAL A 453 -1.88 32.20 18.02
C VAL A 453 -3.19 32.79 17.51
N PRO A 454 -3.19 34.01 16.93
CA PRO A 454 -2.08 34.96 16.95
C PRO A 454 -1.88 35.54 18.36
N ASN A 455 -0.63 35.85 18.70
CA ASN A 455 -0.30 36.53 19.94
C ASN A 455 0.80 37.56 19.68
N PRO A 456 0.49 38.87 19.62
CA PRO A 456 -0.83 39.47 19.90
C PRO A 456 -1.88 39.19 18.81
N TYR A 457 -3.16 39.14 19.19
CA TYR A 457 -4.27 39.22 18.24
C TYR A 457 -4.47 40.68 17.85
N VAL A 458 -4.21 41.03 16.59
CA VAL A 458 -4.27 42.41 16.07
C VAL A 458 -5.38 42.53 15.05
N ALA A 459 -6.59 42.85 15.51
CA ALA A 459 -7.81 43.03 14.72
C ALA A 459 -8.30 41.84 13.85
N PHE A 460 -7.42 41.01 13.30
CA PHE A 460 -7.69 39.93 12.36
C PHE A 460 -6.65 38.80 12.50
N SER A 461 -7.07 37.56 12.24
CA SER A 461 -6.21 36.39 12.07
C SER A 461 -6.37 35.82 10.66
N ALA A 462 -5.27 35.39 10.03
CA ALA A 462 -5.32 34.72 8.73
C ALA A 462 -6.15 33.42 8.74
N ALA A 463 -6.41 32.85 9.91
CA ALA A 463 -7.25 31.68 10.07
C ALA A 463 -8.76 32.01 10.04
N GLU A 464 -9.20 33.25 10.19
CA GLU A 464 -10.64 33.59 10.24
C GLU A 464 -11.34 33.29 8.90
N ILE A 465 -12.49 32.60 8.93
CA ILE A 465 -13.31 32.41 7.73
C ILE A 465 -14.15 33.67 7.50
N ALA A 466 -14.10 34.20 6.29
CA ALA A 466 -14.89 35.37 5.90
C ALA A 466 -16.39 35.14 6.15
N SER A 467 -17.09 36.20 6.57
CA SER A 467 -18.54 36.15 6.72
C SER A 467 -19.21 36.01 5.36
N PRO A 468 -20.30 35.22 5.24
CA PRO A 468 -21.17 35.25 4.06
C PRO A 468 -21.77 36.64 3.80
N ILE A 469 -21.81 37.51 4.83
CA ILE A 469 -22.34 38.87 4.74
C ILE A 469 -21.17 39.85 4.52
N PRO A 470 -21.15 40.57 3.39
CA PRO A 470 -20.12 41.58 3.12
C PRO A 470 -20.03 42.62 4.24
N GLY A 471 -18.80 42.90 4.70
CA GLY A 471 -18.52 43.89 5.74
C GLY A 471 -18.71 43.40 7.19
N GLN A 472 -19.23 42.20 7.41
CA GLN A 472 -19.27 41.58 8.74
C GLN A 472 -18.08 40.64 8.97
N ARG A 473 -17.57 40.61 10.21
CA ARG A 473 -16.59 39.60 10.66
C ARG A 473 -17.31 38.64 11.59
N ASP A 474 -17.30 37.36 11.23
CA ASP A 474 -18.13 36.35 11.89
C ASP A 474 -17.30 35.34 12.72
N ASP A 475 -16.03 35.14 12.39
CA ASP A 475 -15.21 34.04 12.89
C ASP A 475 -13.90 34.51 13.54
N ARG A 476 -13.99 35.45 14.49
CA ARG A 476 -12.81 35.90 15.24
C ARG A 476 -12.32 34.75 16.12
N ARG A 477 -11.04 34.41 16.03
CA ARG A 477 -10.47 33.31 16.81
C ARG A 477 -9.04 33.52 17.25
N ILE A 478 -8.75 32.99 18.44
CA ILE A 478 -7.41 32.66 18.92
C ILE A 478 -7.34 31.14 19.07
N GLU A 479 -6.25 30.54 18.62
CA GLU A 479 -5.97 29.12 18.76
C GLU A 479 -4.91 28.90 19.84
N PHE A 480 -5.18 27.97 20.74
CA PHE A 480 -4.18 27.38 21.60
C PHE A 480 -3.61 26.16 20.88
N ARG A 481 -2.28 26.04 20.80
CA ARG A 481 -1.57 24.99 20.05
C ARG A 481 -0.65 24.17 20.94
N ASN A 482 -0.24 23.01 20.43
CA ASN A 482 0.59 22.01 21.12
C ASN A 482 -0.09 21.40 22.35
N LEU A 483 -1.42 21.33 22.33
CA LEU A 483 -2.23 20.80 23.41
C LEU A 483 -2.18 19.26 23.42
N PRO A 484 -2.26 18.63 24.61
CA PRO A 484 -2.58 17.21 24.74
C PRO A 484 -3.98 16.89 24.20
N GLU A 485 -4.25 15.60 23.99
CA GLU A 485 -5.57 15.09 23.55
C GLU A 485 -6.72 15.63 24.44
N LYS A 486 -6.54 15.52 25.77
CA LYS A 486 -7.52 15.92 26.78
C LYS A 486 -6.98 16.99 27.72
N CYS A 487 -7.59 18.17 27.73
CA CYS A 487 -7.24 19.26 28.65
C CYS A 487 -8.35 20.31 28.79
N THR A 488 -8.28 21.07 29.88
CA THR A 488 -9.15 22.23 30.14
C THR A 488 -8.33 23.52 30.04
N ILE A 489 -8.78 24.47 29.23
CA ILE A 489 -8.15 25.78 29.06
C ILE A 489 -9.03 26.83 29.72
N ARG A 490 -8.49 27.53 30.71
CA ARG A 490 -9.17 28.61 31.42
C ARG A 490 -8.51 29.94 31.10
N ILE A 491 -9.30 30.93 30.71
CA ILE A 491 -8.83 32.23 30.27
C ILE A 491 -9.24 33.25 31.31
N PHE A 492 -8.29 34.04 31.78
CA PHE A 492 -8.46 35.02 32.85
C PHE A 492 -8.03 36.41 32.41
N THR A 493 -8.62 37.43 33.02
CA THR A 493 -8.07 38.79 33.00
C THR A 493 -6.78 38.85 33.83
N ILE A 494 -6.02 39.95 33.73
CA ILE A 494 -4.80 40.14 34.55
C ILE A 494 -5.11 40.27 36.06
N THR A 495 -6.35 40.59 36.42
CA THR A 495 -6.84 40.63 37.80
C THR A 495 -7.32 39.27 38.31
N GLY A 496 -7.33 38.24 37.46
CA GLY A 496 -7.69 36.86 37.83
C GLY A 496 -9.18 36.51 37.66
N GLU A 497 -9.96 37.35 36.99
CA GLU A 497 -11.38 37.05 36.70
C GLU A 497 -11.49 36.06 35.54
N LEU A 498 -12.31 35.03 35.70
CA LEU A 498 -12.54 34.02 34.66
C LEU A 498 -13.38 34.59 33.51
N VAL A 499 -12.84 34.52 32.30
CA VAL A 499 -13.44 35.04 31.07
C VAL A 499 -14.13 33.92 30.29
N ALA A 500 -13.46 32.78 30.13
CA ALA A 500 -13.96 31.63 29.39
C ALA A 500 -13.26 30.34 29.84
N THR A 501 -13.95 29.21 29.68
CA THR A 501 -13.40 27.86 29.85
C THR A 501 -13.65 27.07 28.57
N LEU A 502 -12.61 26.40 28.06
CA LEU A 502 -12.68 25.53 26.89
C LEU A 502 -12.30 24.12 27.32
N GLU A 503 -13.18 23.16 27.05
CA GLU A 503 -12.90 21.74 27.26
C GLU A 503 -12.44 21.12 25.95
N LYS A 504 -11.35 20.37 26.00
CA LYS A 504 -10.77 19.66 24.86
C LYS A 504 -10.71 18.17 25.18
N ASP A 505 -11.25 17.35 24.27
CA ASP A 505 -11.28 15.89 24.37
C ASP A 505 -11.30 15.29 22.96
N ASP A 506 -10.22 15.54 22.21
CA ASP A 506 -10.10 15.14 20.80
C ASP A 506 -8.63 14.93 20.38
N PRO A 507 -8.33 14.20 19.29
CA PRO A 507 -6.94 13.91 18.88
C PRO A 507 -6.12 15.10 18.35
N SER A 508 -6.72 16.27 18.09
CA SER A 508 -5.99 17.43 17.56
C SER A 508 -5.06 18.04 18.61
N SER A 509 -4.04 18.79 18.17
CA SER A 509 -3.16 19.54 19.08
C SER A 509 -3.63 20.97 19.35
N SER A 510 -4.89 21.31 19.04
CA SER A 510 -5.37 22.68 19.08
C SER A 510 -6.77 22.86 19.67
N ALA A 511 -7.05 24.04 20.20
CA ALA A 511 -8.38 24.46 20.65
C ALA A 511 -8.63 25.92 20.29
N ILE A 512 -9.87 26.24 19.94
CA ILE A 512 -10.25 27.57 19.46
C ILE A 512 -11.04 28.33 20.52
N TRP A 513 -10.62 29.58 20.77
CA TRP A 513 -11.42 30.57 21.48
C TRP A 513 -11.98 31.60 20.50
N ASN A 514 -13.30 31.75 20.49
CA ASN A 514 -14.03 32.69 19.64
C ASN A 514 -14.03 34.15 20.14
N LEU A 515 -13.19 34.47 21.13
CA LEU A 515 -13.10 35.80 21.76
C LEU A 515 -14.40 36.28 22.42
N LEU A 516 -15.27 35.35 22.82
CA LEU A 516 -16.44 35.63 23.64
C LEU A 516 -16.20 35.22 25.10
N THR A 517 -16.84 35.92 26.03
CA THR A 517 -16.93 35.49 27.43
C THR A 517 -17.88 34.30 27.55
N SER A 518 -17.92 33.66 28.72
CA SER A 518 -18.91 32.62 29.05
C SER A 518 -20.37 33.09 28.89
N GLU A 519 -20.62 34.40 28.93
CA GLU A 519 -21.94 35.02 28.70
C GLU A 519 -22.19 35.40 27.23
N GLY A 520 -21.27 35.05 26.32
CA GLY A 520 -21.39 35.38 24.90
C GLY A 520 -21.07 36.84 24.56
N GLN A 521 -20.46 37.60 25.48
CA GLN A 521 -20.09 39.00 25.24
C GLN A 521 -18.72 39.11 24.56
N LYS A 522 -18.53 40.14 23.72
CA LYS A 522 -17.23 40.40 23.09
C LYS A 522 -16.19 40.83 24.11
N THR A 523 -15.01 40.24 24.08
CA THR A 523 -13.92 40.61 24.98
C THR A 523 -13.34 42.00 24.72
N ALA A 524 -12.83 42.62 25.79
CA ALA A 524 -12.12 43.89 25.74
C ALA A 524 -10.69 43.71 25.20
N TYR A 525 -10.08 44.79 24.70
CA TYR A 525 -8.65 44.79 24.40
C TYR A 525 -7.86 44.74 25.73
N GLY A 526 -6.67 44.13 25.71
CA GLY A 526 -5.87 43.98 26.92
C GLY A 526 -5.05 42.68 26.95
N VAL A 527 -4.40 42.45 28.09
CA VAL A 527 -3.61 41.24 28.35
C VAL A 527 -4.45 40.25 29.15
N TYR A 528 -4.43 39.00 28.71
CA TYR A 528 -5.11 37.87 29.34
C TYR A 528 -4.09 36.80 29.72
N ILE A 529 -4.43 36.01 30.73
CA ILE A 529 -3.65 34.86 31.19
C ILE A 529 -4.47 33.62 30.84
N TYR A 530 -3.85 32.62 30.22
CA TYR A 530 -4.47 31.32 30.05
C TYR A 530 -3.78 30.28 30.93
N HIS A 531 -4.57 29.38 31.50
CA HIS A 531 -4.12 28.24 32.28
C HIS A 531 -4.64 26.98 31.60
N VAL A 532 -3.73 26.07 31.23
CA VAL A 532 -4.07 24.77 30.65
C VAL A 532 -3.80 23.70 31.69
N GLU A 533 -4.81 22.88 31.95
CA GLU A 533 -4.74 21.76 32.87
C GLU A 533 -5.03 20.47 32.11
N ALA A 534 -4.07 19.53 32.12
CA ALA A 534 -4.18 18.24 31.47
C ALA A 534 -4.20 17.13 32.53
N PRO A 535 -5.31 16.38 32.69
CA PRO A 535 -5.45 15.35 33.71
C PRO A 535 -4.32 14.31 33.66
N GLY A 536 -3.69 14.05 34.81
CA GLY A 536 -2.60 13.07 34.93
C GLY A 536 -1.25 13.51 34.35
N ILE A 537 -1.18 14.66 33.66
CA ILE A 537 0.04 15.17 33.03
C ILE A 537 0.59 16.37 33.82
N GLY A 538 -0.24 17.38 34.08
CA GLY A 538 0.15 18.60 34.80
C GLY A 538 -0.58 19.84 34.30
N SER A 539 -0.06 21.02 34.62
CA SER A 539 -0.60 22.29 34.15
C SER A 539 0.47 23.28 33.70
N THR A 540 0.06 24.23 32.85
CA THR A 540 0.91 25.31 32.34
C THR A 540 0.12 26.62 32.29
N THR A 541 0.83 27.74 32.32
CA THR A 541 0.23 29.08 32.18
C THR A 541 0.96 29.86 31.12
N GLY A 542 0.24 30.66 30.34
CA GLY A 542 0.84 31.63 29.44
C GLY A 542 0.04 32.92 29.37
N ARG A 543 0.51 33.84 28.54
CA ARG A 543 -0.08 35.17 28.37
C ARG A 543 -0.43 35.40 26.91
N LEU A 544 -1.52 36.10 26.67
CA LEU A 544 -1.89 36.57 25.34
C LEU A 544 -2.36 38.03 25.39
N ALA A 545 -2.17 38.76 24.30
CA ALA A 545 -2.63 40.15 24.18
C ALA A 545 -3.63 40.30 23.04
N ILE A 546 -4.67 41.10 23.27
CA ILE A 546 -5.68 41.47 22.28
C ILE A 546 -5.55 42.97 22.03
N ILE A 547 -5.26 43.33 20.78
CA ILE A 547 -5.16 44.69 20.26
C ILE A 547 -6.26 44.88 19.22
N LYS A 548 -7.02 45.98 19.34
CA LYS A 548 -8.13 46.30 18.44
C LYS A 548 -7.76 47.40 17.45
#